data_AF-A0A409WCZ3-F1
#
_entry.id   AF-A0A409WCZ3-F1
#
_cell.length_a   1.000
_cell.length_b   1.000
_cell.length_c   1.000
_cell.angle_alpha   90.00
_cell.angle_beta   90.00
_cell.angle_gamma   90.00
#
_symmetry.space_group_name_H-M   'P 1'
#
loop_
_entity.id
_entity.type
_entity.pdbx_description
1 polymer ?
#
loop_
_entity_poly.entity_id
_entity_poly.type
_entity_poly.pdbx_seq_one_letter_code
_entity_poly.pdbx_strand_id
1 'polypeptide(L)'
;KEFQSRAAKAIWDISGIYATSRHIPGVRFAGITHPGLIGTAPSHELLAEWNKREQGLIDEYVAMNGNKGPVPPVAFPPERRGAYVGQEGLSEEVRERVAREGARTVPGREHGGNCDIKNLSRGSRCYFPVFVKGANFSVGDLHFSQGDGEMSFCGAIEMAGIITFSCSVIKGGVEKFALKQPIFLPSPIDPVYSEKLVFEGLSVDVHGDGKQYNMDATVAYKQAALNAIAYLMKDSPNACVTLGIPTGIFTHNILPQPEGLVKKDFGQCAIRSDGVL
;
A
#
# COMPACT_ATOMS: atom_id res chain seq x y z
N LYS A 1 23.24 9.51 -3.16
CA LYS A 1 22.61 10.01 -4.41
C LYS A 1 21.31 10.67 -4.01
N GLU A 2 21.05 11.92 -4.40
CA GLU A 2 19.67 12.41 -4.42
C GLU A 2 18.89 11.57 -5.43
N PHE A 3 17.65 11.21 -5.09
CA PHE A 3 16.75 10.56 -6.04
C PHE A 3 16.31 11.63 -7.06
N GLN A 4 16.61 11.43 -8.34
CA GLN A 4 16.11 12.29 -9.43
C GLN A 4 14.63 11.99 -9.77
N SER A 5 13.82 11.71 -8.75
CA SER A 5 12.37 11.54 -8.84
C SER A 5 11.68 12.90 -8.96
N ARG A 6 10.56 12.95 -9.69
CA ARG A 6 9.61 14.07 -9.65
C ARG A 6 8.27 13.56 -9.16
N ALA A 7 7.55 14.35 -8.37
CA ALA A 7 6.18 14.01 -8.02
C ALA A 7 5.29 14.03 -9.27
N ALA A 8 4.35 13.10 -9.34
CA ALA A 8 3.41 12.97 -10.45
C ALA A 8 2.01 12.62 -9.90
N LYS A 9 0.96 12.92 -10.68
CA LYS A 9 -0.43 12.64 -10.28
C LYS A 9 -1.27 12.17 -11.46
N ALA A 10 -2.08 11.14 -11.20
CA ALA A 10 -3.18 10.72 -12.07
C ALA A 10 -4.51 10.87 -11.30
N ILE A 11 -5.49 11.53 -11.91
CA ILE A 11 -6.86 11.61 -11.38
C ILE A 11 -7.74 10.59 -12.09
N TRP A 12 -8.58 9.93 -11.31
CA TRP A 12 -9.52 8.91 -11.74
C TRP A 12 -10.96 9.40 -11.60
N ASP A 13 -11.76 9.15 -12.63
CA ASP A 13 -13.18 9.44 -12.67
C ASP A 13 -13.95 8.13 -12.43
N ILE A 14 -14.82 8.11 -11.42
CA ILE A 14 -15.55 6.93 -10.94
C ILE A 14 -16.99 6.95 -11.47
N SER A 15 -17.41 5.86 -12.11
CA SER A 15 -18.75 5.68 -12.68
C SER A 15 -19.34 4.33 -12.26
N GLY A 16 -20.21 4.36 -11.25
CA GLY A 16 -20.75 3.16 -10.62
C GLY A 16 -19.64 2.34 -9.95
N ILE A 17 -19.45 1.10 -10.40
CA ILE A 17 -18.36 0.23 -9.92
C ILE A 17 -17.05 0.40 -10.70
N TYR A 18 -17.01 1.23 -11.75
CA TYR A 18 -15.87 1.34 -12.67
C TYR A 18 -15.06 2.63 -12.47
N ALA A 19 -13.75 2.58 -12.73
CA ALA A 19 -12.90 3.76 -12.87
C ALA A 19 -12.23 3.83 -14.24
N THR A 20 -11.91 5.07 -14.64
CA THR A 20 -11.12 5.45 -15.81
C THR A 20 -10.25 6.65 -15.45
N SER A 21 -9.09 6.85 -16.09
CA SER A 21 -8.27 8.06 -15.91
C SER A 21 -8.07 8.75 -17.25
N ARG A 22 -8.36 10.06 -17.32
CA ARG A 22 -8.02 10.89 -18.48
C ARG A 22 -6.53 10.96 -18.79
N HIS A 23 -5.67 10.59 -17.83
CA HIS A 23 -4.23 10.54 -18.00
C HIS A 23 -3.77 9.16 -18.51
N ILE A 24 -4.56 8.10 -18.30
CA ILE A 24 -4.24 6.72 -18.70
C ILE A 24 -5.35 6.21 -19.64
N PRO A 25 -5.40 6.71 -20.89
CA PRO A 25 -6.47 6.38 -21.81
C PRO A 25 -6.42 4.90 -22.24
N GLY A 26 -7.58 4.34 -22.55
CA GLY A 26 -7.72 2.94 -22.93
C GLY A 26 -7.71 1.94 -21.76
N VAL A 27 -7.65 2.42 -20.51
CA VAL A 27 -7.79 1.60 -19.29
C VAL A 27 -9.13 1.87 -18.62
N ARG A 28 -9.88 0.80 -18.33
CA ARG A 28 -11.14 0.83 -17.57
C ARG A 28 -11.32 -0.46 -16.79
N PHE A 29 -11.58 -0.39 -15.49
CA PHE A 29 -11.79 -1.56 -14.65
C PHE A 29 -12.86 -1.34 -13.57
N ALA A 30 -13.50 -2.41 -13.14
CA ALA A 30 -14.27 -2.43 -11.90
C ALA A 30 -13.31 -2.42 -10.70
N GLY A 31 -13.55 -1.54 -9.73
CA GLY A 31 -12.68 -1.34 -8.58
C GLY A 31 -12.82 -2.42 -7.50
N ILE A 32 -11.70 -2.73 -6.83
CA ILE A 32 -11.68 -3.53 -5.60
C ILE A 32 -11.66 -2.53 -4.43
N THR A 33 -12.83 -2.10 -3.97
CA THR A 33 -12.94 -1.03 -2.96
C THR A 33 -12.70 -1.53 -1.55
N HIS A 34 -11.73 -0.93 -0.84
CA HIS A 34 -11.24 -1.35 0.48
C HIS A 34 -10.76 -0.13 1.30
N PRO A 35 -10.65 -0.24 2.64
CA PRO A 35 -9.78 0.63 3.42
C PRO A 35 -8.32 0.14 3.36
N GLY A 36 -7.36 1.02 3.10
CA GLY A 36 -5.94 0.79 3.35
C GLY A 36 -5.64 0.69 4.84
N LEU A 37 -6.25 1.58 5.63
CA LEU A 37 -6.11 1.67 7.08
C LEU A 37 -7.35 1.17 7.84
N ILE A 38 -7.19 0.10 8.61
CA ILE A 38 -8.26 -0.46 9.47
C ILE A 38 -7.66 -1.24 10.67
N GLY A 39 -8.12 -0.97 11.90
CA GLY A 39 -7.55 -1.63 13.08
C GLY A 39 -8.15 -1.22 14.44
N THR A 40 -7.61 -1.81 15.51
CA THR A 40 -7.97 -1.53 16.92
C THR A 40 -6.87 -0.70 17.60
N ALA A 41 -7.15 0.01 18.69
CA ALA A 41 -6.09 0.71 19.41
C ALA A 41 -5.09 -0.28 20.08
N PRO A 42 -3.78 0.02 20.09
CA PRO A 42 -2.79 -0.74 20.85
C PRO A 42 -2.97 -0.55 22.37
N SER A 43 -2.34 -1.43 23.15
CA SER A 43 -2.07 -1.15 24.56
C SER A 43 -0.89 -0.18 24.71
N HIS A 44 -0.66 0.34 25.92
CA HIS A 44 0.48 1.23 26.20
C HIS A 44 1.82 0.52 25.99
N GLU A 45 1.91 -0.77 26.33
CA GLU A 45 3.12 -1.58 26.18
C GLU A 45 3.44 -1.81 24.69
N LEU A 46 2.41 -2.11 23.89
CA LEU A 46 2.56 -2.31 22.45
C LEU A 46 2.95 -1.01 21.73
N LEU A 47 2.33 0.12 22.10
CA LEU A 47 2.72 1.45 21.61
C LEU A 47 4.18 1.81 21.96
N ALA A 48 4.61 1.50 23.19
CA ALA A 48 5.99 1.74 23.63
C ALA A 48 7.00 0.90 22.83
N GLU A 49 6.69 -0.38 22.56
CA GLU A 49 7.56 -1.25 21.76
C GLU A 49 7.63 -0.80 20.29
N TRP A 50 6.53 -0.31 19.70
CA TRP A 50 6.53 0.31 18.36
C TRP A 50 7.47 1.51 18.29
N ASN A 51 7.29 2.49 19.19
CA ASN A 51 8.11 3.69 19.22
C ASN A 51 9.59 3.35 19.42
N LYS A 52 9.90 2.39 20.31
CA LYS A 52 11.26 1.93 20.59
C LYS A 52 11.93 1.28 19.37
N ARG A 53 11.27 0.31 18.70
CA ARG A 53 11.87 -0.41 17.57
C ARG A 53 11.98 0.44 16.31
N GLU A 54 11.01 1.32 16.07
CA GLU A 54 11.02 2.23 14.91
C GLU A 54 12.03 3.36 15.08
N GLN A 55 12.22 3.89 16.30
CA GLN A 55 13.32 4.80 16.60
C GLN A 55 14.67 4.10 16.50
N GLY A 56 14.79 2.87 17.00
CA GLY A 56 16.04 2.08 16.90
C GLY A 56 16.51 1.87 15.46
N LEU A 57 15.59 1.63 14.52
CA LEU A 57 15.90 1.52 13.09
C LEU A 57 16.43 2.85 12.50
N ILE A 58 15.90 4.00 12.95
CA ILE A 58 16.38 5.32 12.54
C ILE A 58 17.79 5.55 13.10
N ASP A 59 18.01 5.26 14.38
CA ASP A 59 19.29 5.45 15.07
C ASP A 59 20.39 4.57 14.47
N GLU A 60 20.08 3.30 14.17
CA GLU A 60 20.98 2.37 13.48
C GLU A 60 21.37 2.89 12.10
N TYR A 61 20.39 3.34 11.29
CA TYR A 61 20.68 3.93 9.99
C TYR A 61 21.61 5.15 10.10
N VAL A 62 21.32 6.07 11.03
CA VAL A 62 22.09 7.30 11.24
C VAL A 62 23.53 6.98 11.64
N ALA A 63 23.73 6.02 12.54
CA ALA A 63 25.06 5.55 12.95
C ALA A 63 25.85 4.93 11.78
N MET A 64 25.20 4.09 10.96
CA MET A 64 25.84 3.45 9.80
C MET A 64 26.16 4.41 8.64
N ASN A 65 25.41 5.52 8.51
CA ASN A 65 25.50 6.43 7.36
C ASN A 65 26.18 7.77 7.68
N GLY A 66 27.08 7.78 8.67
CA GLY A 66 27.91 8.95 9.00
C GLY A 66 27.11 10.11 9.57
N ASN A 67 26.17 9.81 10.47
CA ASN A 67 25.23 10.74 11.12
C ASN A 67 24.32 11.51 10.15
N LYS A 68 24.06 10.97 8.96
CA LYS A 68 23.09 11.51 8.00
C LYS A 68 21.75 10.80 8.14
N GLY A 69 20.68 11.58 8.19
CA GLY A 69 19.32 11.05 8.20
C GLY A 69 18.98 10.32 6.89
N PRO A 70 18.12 9.29 6.94
CA PRO A 70 17.69 8.55 5.76
C PRO A 70 16.82 9.40 4.83
N VAL A 71 17.13 9.36 3.53
CA VAL A 71 16.33 9.96 2.45
C VAL A 71 16.13 8.91 1.36
N PRO A 72 14.91 8.36 1.16
CA PRO A 72 13.70 8.58 1.98
C PRO A 72 13.85 8.03 3.41
N PRO A 73 13.02 8.47 4.37
CA PRO A 73 13.04 7.96 5.75
C PRO A 73 12.78 6.44 5.84
N VAL A 74 13.45 5.75 6.77
CA VAL A 74 13.26 4.31 7.03
C VAL A 74 12.08 4.02 7.95
N ALA A 75 11.73 4.97 8.82
CA ALA A 75 10.55 4.96 9.68
C ALA A 75 10.18 6.42 10.03
N PHE A 76 9.01 6.61 10.65
CA PHE A 76 8.55 7.93 11.10
C PHE A 76 8.27 7.90 12.62
N PRO A 77 9.05 8.62 13.44
CA PRO A 77 8.81 8.69 14.88
C PRO A 77 7.54 9.51 15.18
N PRO A 78 7.05 9.50 16.43
CA PRO A 78 6.01 10.43 16.88
C PRO A 78 6.33 11.89 16.47
N GLU A 79 5.33 12.58 15.93
CA GLU A 79 5.43 13.95 15.42
C GLU A 79 4.28 14.75 16.00
N ARG A 80 4.59 15.83 16.74
CA ARG A 80 3.58 16.67 17.40
C ARG A 80 2.81 17.51 16.38
N ARG A 81 3.49 17.96 15.32
CA ARG A 81 2.91 18.85 14.32
C ARG A 81 1.88 18.11 13.46
N GLY A 82 0.62 18.48 13.62
CA GLY A 82 -0.50 17.84 12.93
C GLY A 82 -1.04 16.59 13.63
N ALA A 83 -0.56 16.27 14.84
CA ALA A 83 -1.21 15.28 15.69
C ALA A 83 -2.62 15.75 16.04
N TYR A 84 -3.62 14.89 15.81
CA TYR A 84 -5.03 15.21 16.04
C TYR A 84 -5.68 14.14 16.93
N VAL A 85 -6.48 14.60 17.89
CA VAL A 85 -7.30 13.75 18.76
C VAL A 85 -8.72 14.31 18.74
N GLY A 86 -9.63 13.58 18.10
CA GLY A 86 -11.03 14.01 17.90
C GLY A 86 -11.93 13.94 19.13
N GLN A 87 -11.36 13.89 20.34
CA GLN A 87 -12.11 13.84 21.59
C GLN A 87 -12.14 15.23 22.25
N GLU A 88 -13.35 15.71 22.53
CA GLU A 88 -13.61 16.93 23.28
C GLU A 88 -13.29 16.76 24.77
N GLY A 89 -13.07 17.88 25.47
CA GLY A 89 -12.84 17.87 26.93
C GLY A 89 -11.49 17.31 27.41
N LEU A 90 -10.63 16.80 26.52
CA LEU A 90 -9.26 16.40 26.89
C LEU A 90 -8.44 17.61 27.36
N SER A 91 -7.78 17.47 28.51
CA SER A 91 -6.82 18.45 29.04
C SER A 91 -5.60 18.59 28.16
N GLU A 92 -4.94 19.75 28.23
CA GLU A 92 -3.75 20.05 27.43
C GLU A 92 -2.60 19.08 27.72
N GLU A 93 -2.43 18.66 28.97
CA GLU A 93 -1.44 17.64 29.36
C GLU A 93 -1.66 16.31 28.62
N VAL A 94 -2.91 15.88 28.47
CA VAL A 94 -3.24 14.64 27.74
C VAL A 94 -3.04 14.82 26.24
N ARG A 95 -3.40 15.99 25.68
CA ARG A 95 -3.16 16.32 24.26
C ARG A 95 -1.66 16.30 23.94
N GLU A 96 -0.86 16.96 24.75
CA GLU A 96 0.61 17.03 24.61
C GLU A 96 1.27 15.66 24.81
N ARG A 97 0.78 14.82 25.74
CA ARG A 97 1.25 13.44 25.86
C ARG A 97 0.96 12.63 24.59
N VAL A 98 -0.26 12.71 24.05
CA VAL A 98 -0.61 12.00 22.81
C VAL A 98 0.21 12.52 21.62
N ALA A 99 0.42 13.83 21.51
CA ALA A 99 1.25 14.42 20.45
C ALA A 99 2.72 13.95 20.52
N ARG A 100 3.27 13.77 21.72
CA ARG A 100 4.66 13.35 21.96
C ARG A 100 4.88 11.84 21.79
N GLU A 101 3.90 11.01 22.17
CA GLU A 101 4.06 9.55 22.27
C GLU A 101 3.23 8.77 21.24
N GLY A 102 2.34 9.44 20.51
CA GLY A 102 1.47 8.83 19.49
C GLY A 102 2.26 8.36 18.27
N ALA A 103 2.28 7.05 18.04
CA ALA A 103 2.88 6.45 16.86
C ALA A 103 2.18 6.93 15.58
N ARG A 104 2.96 7.10 14.50
CA ARG A 104 2.44 7.47 13.19
C ARG A 104 1.61 6.33 12.59
N THR A 105 0.55 6.69 11.88
CA THR A 105 -0.37 5.77 11.19
C THR A 105 0.19 5.18 9.89
N VAL A 106 1.42 5.53 9.49
CA VAL A 106 2.00 5.18 8.18
C VAL A 106 2.20 3.67 7.97
N PRO A 107 2.79 2.88 8.91
CA PRO A 107 2.92 1.45 8.72
C PRO A 107 1.80 0.65 9.42
N GLY A 108 1.41 -0.45 8.79
CA GLY A 108 0.64 -1.52 9.42
C GLY A 108 1.46 -2.26 10.46
N ARG A 109 0.80 -2.70 11.53
CA ARG A 109 1.40 -3.32 12.72
C ARG A 109 0.52 -4.48 13.23
N GLU A 110 0.84 -5.01 14.42
CA GLU A 110 0.14 -6.15 15.04
C GLU A 110 -1.37 -5.96 15.20
N HIS A 111 -1.84 -4.71 15.24
CA HIS A 111 -3.26 -4.34 15.35
C HIS A 111 -4.03 -4.22 14.03
N GLY A 112 -3.38 -4.48 12.89
CA GLY A 112 -3.83 -3.97 11.59
C GLY A 112 -3.23 -2.59 11.37
N GLY A 113 -4.06 -1.56 11.25
CA GLY A 113 -3.60 -0.23 10.86
C GLY A 113 -3.46 -0.17 9.35
N ASN A 114 -2.41 0.50 8.85
CA ASN A 114 -2.23 0.72 7.41
C ASN A 114 -1.57 -0.48 6.72
N CYS A 115 -2.40 -1.45 6.33
CA CYS A 115 -1.92 -2.71 5.77
C CYS A 115 -2.02 -2.77 4.24
N ASP A 116 -2.82 -1.90 3.62
CA ASP A 116 -2.95 -1.74 2.16
C ASP A 116 -3.20 -3.06 1.42
N ILE A 117 -4.02 -3.91 2.05
CA ILE A 117 -4.42 -5.21 1.52
C ILE A 117 -5.69 -5.02 0.69
N LYS A 118 -5.55 -4.88 -0.62
CA LYS A 118 -6.70 -4.68 -1.54
C LYS A 118 -7.82 -5.70 -1.38
N ASN A 119 -7.50 -6.94 -0.97
CA ASN A 119 -8.46 -8.02 -0.76
C ASN A 119 -9.27 -7.91 0.56
N LEU A 120 -8.93 -6.97 1.45
CA LEU A 120 -9.74 -6.60 2.61
C LEU A 120 -10.89 -5.65 2.20
N SER A 121 -11.60 -6.03 1.14
CA SER A 121 -12.56 -5.20 0.43
C SER A 121 -13.99 -5.27 0.97
N ARG A 122 -14.91 -4.51 0.35
CA ARG A 122 -16.34 -4.52 0.63
C ARG A 122 -16.93 -5.93 0.50
N GLY A 123 -17.23 -6.56 1.63
CA GLY A 123 -17.81 -7.91 1.73
C GLY A 123 -16.89 -8.89 2.48
N SER A 124 -15.62 -8.53 2.69
CA SER A 124 -14.68 -9.30 3.51
C SER A 124 -15.09 -9.35 4.98
N ARG A 125 -14.63 -10.39 5.70
CA ARG A 125 -14.79 -10.52 7.16
C ARG A 125 -13.43 -10.59 7.83
N CYS A 126 -13.07 -9.55 8.58
CA CYS A 126 -11.81 -9.47 9.30
C CYS A 126 -11.97 -9.74 10.82
N TYR A 127 -10.91 -10.27 11.43
CA TYR A 127 -10.81 -10.60 12.84
C TYR A 127 -9.57 -9.89 13.40
N PHE A 128 -9.78 -8.85 14.20
CA PHE A 128 -8.71 -8.06 14.82
C PHE A 128 -8.42 -8.51 16.26
N PRO A 129 -7.15 -8.57 16.70
CA PRO A 129 -6.82 -8.66 18.11
C PRO A 129 -7.27 -7.39 18.85
N VAL A 130 -7.62 -7.53 20.13
CA VAL A 130 -8.12 -6.43 20.97
C VAL A 130 -7.18 -6.24 22.16
N PHE A 131 -6.45 -5.13 22.16
CA PHE A 131 -5.43 -4.84 23.18
C PHE A 131 -5.94 -3.97 24.35
N VAL A 132 -7.06 -3.27 24.15
CA VAL A 132 -7.67 -2.39 25.17
C VAL A 132 -9.18 -2.63 25.29
N LYS A 133 -9.73 -2.35 26.48
CA LYS A 133 -11.19 -2.43 26.72
C LYS A 133 -11.91 -1.47 25.78
N GLY A 134 -12.91 -1.98 25.05
CA GLY A 134 -13.66 -1.23 24.04
C GLY A 134 -13.07 -1.31 22.63
N ALA A 135 -11.86 -1.86 22.48
CA ALA A 135 -11.09 -2.01 21.23
C ALA A 135 -10.70 -0.70 20.51
N ASN A 136 -11.46 0.39 20.65
CA ASN A 136 -11.24 1.70 20.02
C ASN A 136 -10.90 1.53 18.52
N PHE A 137 -11.82 0.85 17.83
CA PHE A 137 -11.70 0.51 16.42
C PHE A 137 -11.79 1.75 15.54
N SER A 138 -10.87 1.85 14.56
CA SER A 138 -10.73 2.98 13.64
C SER A 138 -10.50 2.49 12.22
N VAL A 139 -10.93 3.29 11.24
CA VAL A 139 -10.82 3.01 9.81
C VAL A 139 -10.69 4.32 9.02
N GLY A 140 -9.90 4.30 7.96
CA GLY A 140 -9.57 5.44 7.09
C GLY A 140 -9.06 4.97 5.73
N ASP A 141 -8.32 5.83 5.01
CA ASP A 141 -7.67 5.55 3.70
C ASP A 141 -8.55 4.73 2.76
N LEU A 142 -9.65 5.33 2.29
CA LEU A 142 -10.58 4.59 1.44
C LEU A 142 -10.06 4.57 0.01
N HIS A 143 -9.68 3.37 -0.42
CA HIS A 143 -9.15 3.09 -1.74
C HIS A 143 -10.27 2.58 -2.65
N PHE A 144 -10.50 3.26 -3.78
CA PHE A 144 -11.43 2.74 -4.79
C PHE A 144 -10.89 1.44 -5.43
N SER A 145 -9.58 1.38 -5.67
CA SER A 145 -8.83 0.21 -6.13
C SER A 145 -7.32 0.43 -5.99
N GLN A 146 -6.55 -0.64 -5.78
CA GLN A 146 -5.09 -0.63 -5.58
C GLN A 146 -4.43 -1.84 -6.27
N GLY A 147 -3.13 -1.74 -6.58
CA GLY A 147 -2.27 -2.88 -6.93
C GLY A 147 -1.66 -3.54 -5.68
N ASP A 148 -1.09 -4.74 -5.81
CA ASP A 148 -0.39 -5.37 -4.67
C ASP A 148 0.88 -4.60 -4.31
N GLY A 149 1.15 -4.45 -3.01
CA GLY A 149 2.34 -3.77 -2.49
C GLY A 149 2.43 -2.27 -2.76
N GLU A 150 1.36 -1.64 -3.27
CA GLU A 150 1.20 -0.19 -3.44
C GLU A 150 2.45 0.58 -3.87
N MET A 151 3.07 0.16 -4.97
CA MET A 151 4.41 0.63 -5.36
C MET A 151 4.52 2.14 -5.65
N SER A 152 3.39 2.83 -5.83
CA SER A 152 3.34 4.30 -5.99
C SER A 152 3.56 5.06 -4.67
N PHE A 153 3.35 4.42 -3.52
CA PHE A 153 3.32 4.97 -2.15
C PHE A 153 2.28 6.07 -1.91
N CYS A 154 2.19 7.08 -2.78
CA CYS A 154 0.96 7.83 -3.02
C CYS A 154 0.10 7.06 -4.05
N GLY A 155 -0.20 5.80 -3.70
CA GLY A 155 -1.45 5.17 -4.10
C GLY A 155 -2.51 5.44 -3.01
N ALA A 156 -3.65 4.78 -3.03
CA ALA A 156 -4.19 3.97 -4.12
C ALA A 156 -4.88 4.85 -5.19
N ILE A 157 -6.05 4.44 -5.71
CA ILE A 157 -7.06 5.42 -6.11
C ILE A 157 -7.72 5.95 -4.82
N GLU A 158 -7.08 6.96 -4.26
CA GLU A 158 -7.46 7.64 -3.02
C GLU A 158 -8.80 8.36 -3.13
N MET A 159 -9.68 8.18 -2.13
CA MET A 159 -10.96 8.86 -2.07
C MET A 159 -11.49 9.08 -0.65
N ALA A 160 -12.29 10.13 -0.49
CA ALA A 160 -13.24 10.20 0.63
C ALA A 160 -14.43 9.26 0.37
N GLY A 161 -15.04 8.73 1.42
CA GLY A 161 -16.17 7.82 1.28
C GLY A 161 -16.83 7.47 2.61
N ILE A 162 -17.74 6.49 2.57
CA ILE A 162 -18.47 5.98 3.72
C ILE A 162 -18.29 4.46 3.76
N ILE A 163 -17.94 3.93 4.93
CA ILE A 163 -17.89 2.49 5.19
C ILE A 163 -19.02 2.09 6.12
N THR A 164 -19.68 0.97 5.80
CA THR A 164 -20.70 0.34 6.65
C THR A 164 -20.19 -1.03 7.06
N PHE A 165 -20.10 -1.28 8.37
CA PHE A 165 -19.60 -2.54 8.93
C PHE A 165 -20.51 -3.06 10.05
N SER A 166 -20.35 -4.33 10.40
CA SER A 166 -21.01 -4.97 11.54
C SER A 166 -19.96 -5.61 12.43
N CYS A 167 -19.98 -5.27 13.73
CA CYS A 167 -18.99 -5.73 14.70
C CYS A 167 -19.61 -6.73 15.69
N SER A 168 -18.84 -7.73 16.08
CA SER A 168 -19.16 -8.65 17.18
C SER A 168 -17.87 -9.04 17.92
N VAL A 169 -17.98 -9.58 19.14
CA VAL A 169 -16.82 -9.87 19.99
C VAL A 169 -16.73 -11.37 20.28
N ILE A 170 -15.62 -11.99 19.86
CA ILE A 170 -15.29 -13.38 20.21
C ILE A 170 -14.49 -13.39 21.50
N LYS A 171 -15.12 -13.80 22.61
CA LYS A 171 -14.47 -13.88 23.93
C LYS A 171 -13.36 -14.95 23.90
N GLY A 172 -12.15 -14.56 24.29
CA GLY A 172 -10.94 -15.39 24.18
C GLY A 172 -10.48 -15.64 22.74
N GLY A 173 -10.92 -14.85 21.76
CA GLY A 173 -10.61 -15.09 20.34
C GLY A 173 -9.11 -15.09 20.02
N VAL A 174 -8.32 -14.23 20.66
CA VAL A 174 -6.86 -14.15 20.47
C VAL A 174 -6.18 -15.48 20.80
N GLU A 175 -6.51 -16.08 21.95
CA GLU A 175 -5.98 -17.37 22.38
C GLU A 175 -6.51 -18.51 21.49
N LYS A 176 -7.83 -18.57 21.28
CA LYS A 176 -8.50 -19.62 20.49
C LYS A 176 -8.02 -19.73 19.04
N PHE A 177 -7.54 -18.64 18.46
CA PHE A 177 -7.06 -18.58 17.08
C PHE A 177 -5.56 -18.31 16.96
N ALA A 178 -4.82 -18.31 18.08
CA ALA A 178 -3.40 -17.93 18.16
C ALA A 178 -3.07 -16.60 17.43
N LEU A 179 -3.97 -15.62 17.54
CA LEU A 179 -3.99 -14.42 16.69
C LEU A 179 -2.92 -13.41 17.10
N LYS A 180 -1.87 -13.27 16.28
CA LYS A 180 -0.79 -12.27 16.46
C LYS A 180 -0.96 -11.02 15.60
N GLN A 181 -1.55 -11.18 14.42
CA GLN A 181 -1.94 -10.12 13.48
C GLN A 181 -3.37 -10.42 13.02
N PRO A 182 -4.10 -9.46 12.40
CA PRO A 182 -5.44 -9.71 11.90
C PRO A 182 -5.46 -10.82 10.83
N ILE A 183 -6.57 -11.57 10.79
CA ILE A 183 -6.88 -12.51 9.70
C ILE A 183 -8.21 -12.13 9.08
N PHE A 184 -8.40 -12.41 7.79
CA PHE A 184 -9.66 -12.11 7.12
C PHE A 184 -10.05 -13.15 6.07
N LEU A 185 -11.35 -13.21 5.80
CA LEU A 185 -11.91 -13.88 4.63
C LEU A 185 -12.11 -12.81 3.54
N PRO A 186 -11.58 -12.98 2.32
CA PRO A 186 -11.82 -12.08 1.19
C PRO A 186 -13.29 -11.96 0.81
N SER A 187 -13.62 -10.93 0.03
CA SER A 187 -14.99 -10.64 -0.37
C SER A 187 -15.50 -11.64 -1.41
N PRO A 188 -16.76 -12.13 -1.27
CA PRO A 188 -17.38 -13.00 -2.28
C PRO A 188 -17.85 -12.24 -3.53
N ILE A 189 -17.66 -10.91 -3.60
CA ILE A 189 -18.14 -10.04 -4.70
C ILE A 189 -17.02 -9.20 -5.35
N ASP A 190 -15.75 -9.51 -5.08
CA ASP A 190 -14.63 -8.84 -5.74
C ASP A 190 -14.62 -9.11 -7.26
N PRO A 191 -14.26 -8.12 -8.10
CA PRO A 191 -14.07 -8.35 -9.53
C PRO A 191 -12.88 -9.29 -9.78
N VAL A 192 -13.16 -10.52 -10.22
CA VAL A 192 -12.15 -11.52 -10.56
C VAL A 192 -11.74 -11.39 -12.03
N TYR A 193 -10.58 -10.78 -12.26
CA TYR A 193 -9.89 -10.85 -13.55
C TYR A 193 -9.04 -12.12 -13.61
N SER A 194 -9.56 -13.17 -14.23
CA SER A 194 -8.92 -14.48 -14.35
C SER A 194 -7.78 -14.49 -15.38
N GLU A 195 -7.99 -13.83 -16.52
CA GLU A 195 -6.96 -13.65 -17.55
C GLU A 195 -5.90 -12.64 -17.11
N LYS A 196 -4.64 -13.07 -17.09
CA LYS A 196 -3.50 -12.28 -16.63
C LYS A 196 -2.30 -12.52 -17.54
N LEU A 197 -1.62 -11.43 -17.89
CA LEU A 197 -0.24 -11.52 -18.38
C LEU A 197 0.69 -11.37 -17.18
N VAL A 198 1.62 -12.31 -17.02
CA VAL A 198 2.42 -12.45 -15.80
C VAL A 198 3.88 -12.10 -16.08
N PHE A 199 4.41 -11.16 -15.30
CA PHE A 199 5.80 -10.71 -15.36
C PHE A 199 6.61 -11.29 -14.22
N GLU A 200 7.87 -11.53 -14.50
CA GLU A 200 8.81 -12.25 -13.63
C GLU A 200 9.90 -11.32 -13.10
N GLY A 201 10.37 -11.49 -11.85
CA GLY A 201 11.51 -10.74 -11.30
C GLY A 201 12.38 -11.54 -10.31
N LEU A 202 13.69 -11.27 -10.31
CA LEU A 202 14.70 -12.00 -9.53
C LEU A 202 15.21 -11.20 -8.34
N SER A 203 15.78 -11.89 -7.34
CA SER A 203 16.66 -11.30 -6.31
C SER A 203 18.02 -10.87 -6.89
N VAL A 204 18.01 -10.20 -8.04
CA VAL A 204 19.15 -9.62 -8.76
C VAL A 204 18.70 -8.28 -9.32
N ASP A 205 19.43 -7.18 -9.12
CA ASP A 205 19.02 -5.88 -9.66
C ASP A 205 19.39 -5.74 -11.15
N VAL A 206 18.74 -6.52 -12.02
CA VAL A 206 19.07 -6.63 -13.45
C VAL A 206 18.87 -5.32 -14.23
N HIS A 207 17.97 -4.44 -13.76
CA HIS A 207 17.79 -3.07 -14.29
C HIS A 207 18.71 -2.03 -13.63
N GLY A 208 19.56 -2.44 -12.69
CA GLY A 208 20.41 -1.58 -11.86
C GLY A 208 21.89 -1.89 -12.02
N ASP A 209 22.53 -2.37 -10.95
CA ASP A 209 23.96 -2.70 -10.89
C ASP A 209 24.26 -4.18 -11.18
N GLY A 210 23.24 -5.00 -11.45
CA GLY A 210 23.36 -6.45 -11.67
C GLY A 210 23.72 -7.25 -10.42
N LYS A 211 23.68 -6.65 -9.23
CA LYS A 211 24.06 -7.31 -7.97
C LYS A 211 23.11 -8.43 -7.60
N GLN A 212 23.67 -9.57 -7.17
CA GLN A 212 22.96 -10.70 -6.57
C GLN A 212 22.57 -10.40 -5.11
N TYR A 213 21.34 -10.74 -4.74
CA TYR A 213 20.81 -10.70 -3.38
C TYR A 213 20.40 -12.11 -2.93
N ASN A 214 20.40 -12.37 -1.61
CA ASN A 214 20.08 -13.68 -1.04
C ASN A 214 18.60 -13.74 -0.62
N MET A 215 17.77 -14.46 -1.40
CA MET A 215 16.33 -14.67 -1.14
C MET A 215 15.54 -13.37 -0.88
N ASP A 216 15.91 -12.29 -1.57
CA ASP A 216 15.30 -10.97 -1.41
C ASP A 216 14.05 -10.83 -2.29
N ALA A 217 12.89 -10.95 -1.66
CA ALA A 217 11.58 -10.81 -2.31
C ALA A 217 11.27 -9.36 -2.72
N THR A 218 11.85 -8.37 -2.05
CA THR A 218 11.65 -6.94 -2.36
C THR A 218 12.36 -6.58 -3.66
N VAL A 219 13.60 -7.02 -3.83
CA VAL A 219 14.35 -6.87 -5.09
C VAL A 219 13.66 -7.63 -6.22
N ALA A 220 13.15 -8.84 -5.95
CA ALA A 220 12.42 -9.64 -6.92
C ALA A 220 11.11 -8.99 -7.38
N TYR A 221 10.30 -8.46 -6.45
CA TYR A 221 9.07 -7.75 -6.79
C TYR A 221 9.34 -6.45 -7.55
N LYS A 222 10.40 -5.71 -7.18
CA LYS A 222 10.91 -4.56 -7.96
C LYS A 222 11.23 -4.96 -9.40
N GLN A 223 11.96 -6.06 -9.64
CA GLN A 223 12.28 -6.49 -11.01
C GLN A 223 11.02 -6.91 -11.79
N ALA A 224 10.06 -7.60 -11.15
CA ALA A 224 8.83 -8.03 -11.80
C ALA A 224 8.00 -6.81 -12.28
N ALA A 225 7.91 -5.77 -11.44
CA ALA A 225 7.28 -4.52 -11.79
C ALA A 225 8.04 -3.75 -12.87
N LEU A 226 9.38 -3.71 -12.82
CA LEU A 226 10.19 -3.08 -13.88
C LEU A 226 10.05 -3.81 -15.22
N ASN A 227 9.97 -5.15 -15.23
CA ASN A 227 9.69 -5.94 -16.42
C ASN A 227 8.27 -5.71 -16.95
N ALA A 228 7.28 -5.55 -16.08
CA ALA A 228 5.92 -5.18 -16.45
C ALA A 228 5.84 -3.77 -17.06
N ILE A 229 6.50 -2.79 -16.45
CA ILE A 229 6.62 -1.41 -16.98
C ILE A 229 7.35 -1.43 -18.32
N ALA A 230 8.49 -2.13 -18.41
CA ALA A 230 9.26 -2.29 -19.63
C ALA A 230 8.43 -2.97 -20.72
N TYR A 231 7.57 -3.95 -20.43
CA TYR A 231 6.67 -4.55 -21.42
C TYR A 231 5.60 -3.60 -21.92
N LEU A 232 4.95 -2.86 -21.01
CA LEU A 232 4.01 -1.78 -21.37
C LEU A 232 4.70 -0.66 -22.18
N MET A 233 6.02 -0.57 -22.13
CA MET A 233 6.89 0.31 -22.93
C MET A 233 7.61 -0.40 -24.13
N LYS A 234 7.53 -1.74 -24.21
CA LYS A 234 8.27 -2.76 -25.02
C LYS A 234 9.61 -3.40 -24.48
N ASP A 235 9.48 -4.69 -24.14
CA ASP A 235 10.33 -5.90 -24.43
C ASP A 235 11.53 -6.42 -23.55
N SER A 236 11.60 -7.78 -23.46
CA SER A 236 12.68 -8.73 -23.03
C SER A 236 13.03 -9.09 -21.55
N PRO A 237 13.59 -10.31 -21.26
CA PRO A 237 13.36 -11.06 -20.00
C PRO A 237 14.61 -11.42 -19.14
N ASN A 238 14.48 -11.62 -17.81
CA ASN A 238 14.19 -12.88 -17.06
C ASN A 238 14.23 -12.57 -15.53
N ALA A 239 13.80 -13.37 -14.53
CA ALA A 239 12.97 -14.59 -14.36
C ALA A 239 12.34 -14.57 -12.91
N CYS A 240 11.73 -15.64 -12.39
CA CYS A 240 10.41 -15.60 -11.69
C CYS A 240 10.21 -15.03 -10.24
N VAL A 241 9.36 -13.99 -10.18
CA VAL A 241 8.36 -13.62 -9.13
C VAL A 241 7.19 -12.98 -9.87
N THR A 242 5.96 -13.41 -9.63
CA THR A 242 4.84 -13.17 -10.56
C THR A 242 3.99 -11.93 -10.28
N LEU A 243 4.13 -10.88 -11.10
CA LEU A 243 3.17 -9.76 -11.17
C LEU A 243 2.19 -9.99 -12.31
N GLY A 244 0.93 -10.28 -12.00
CA GLY A 244 -0.12 -10.48 -13.00
C GLY A 244 -0.88 -9.20 -13.35
N ILE A 245 -0.70 -8.67 -14.56
CA ILE A 245 -1.57 -7.61 -15.09
C ILE A 245 -2.84 -8.25 -15.65
N PRO A 246 -4.04 -7.88 -15.17
CA PRO A 246 -5.29 -8.37 -15.71
C PRO A 246 -5.55 -7.81 -17.12
N THR A 247 -5.69 -8.67 -18.13
CA THR A 247 -5.85 -8.25 -19.54
C THR A 247 -7.19 -7.55 -19.78
N GLY A 248 -8.24 -7.96 -19.06
CA GLY A 248 -9.59 -7.43 -19.19
C GLY A 248 -9.79 -5.96 -18.78
N ILE A 249 -8.75 -5.25 -18.33
CA ILE A 249 -8.82 -3.80 -18.04
C ILE A 249 -8.49 -2.92 -19.24
N PHE A 250 -7.93 -3.51 -20.31
CA PHE A 250 -7.51 -2.77 -21.51
C PHE A 250 -8.58 -2.83 -22.60
N THR A 251 -8.80 -1.72 -23.29
CA THR A 251 -9.72 -1.63 -24.45
C THR A 251 -9.13 -2.22 -25.74
N HIS A 252 -7.96 -2.86 -25.66
CA HIS A 252 -7.27 -3.47 -26.79
C HIS A 252 -6.47 -4.69 -26.32
N ASN A 253 -6.22 -5.63 -27.23
CA ASN A 253 -5.39 -6.79 -26.93
C ASN A 253 -3.94 -6.36 -26.62
N ILE A 254 -3.43 -6.82 -25.46
CA ILE A 254 -2.05 -6.62 -24.99
C ILE A 254 -1.28 -7.96 -24.86
N LEU A 255 -1.84 -9.07 -25.34
CA LEU A 255 -1.17 -10.38 -25.34
C LEU A 255 -0.08 -10.43 -26.42
N PRO A 256 1.04 -11.14 -26.20
CA PRO A 256 2.04 -11.39 -27.24
C PRO A 256 1.42 -12.00 -28.52
N GLN A 257 1.81 -11.47 -29.69
CA GLN A 257 1.40 -11.96 -31.01
C GLN A 257 2.63 -12.25 -31.88
N PRO A 258 2.57 -13.15 -32.87
CA PRO A 258 3.65 -13.42 -33.83
C PRO A 258 4.22 -12.18 -34.56
N GLU A 259 3.39 -11.16 -34.81
CA GLU A 259 3.78 -9.89 -35.44
C GLU A 259 4.46 -8.91 -34.46
N GLY A 260 4.51 -9.26 -33.18
CA GLY A 260 4.94 -8.38 -32.09
C GLY A 260 3.87 -7.38 -31.65
N LEU A 261 4.14 -6.63 -30.58
CA LEU A 261 3.20 -5.62 -30.08
C LEU A 261 3.14 -4.40 -31.01
N VAL A 262 1.94 -3.93 -31.34
CA VAL A 262 1.74 -2.65 -32.03
C VAL A 262 1.98 -1.50 -31.05
N LYS A 263 2.97 -0.65 -31.32
CA LYS A 263 3.17 0.59 -30.54
C LYS A 263 2.01 1.54 -30.83
N LYS A 264 1.25 1.90 -29.80
CA LYS A 264 0.20 2.93 -29.85
C LYS A 264 0.65 4.13 -29.03
N ASP A 265 0.31 5.32 -29.51
CA ASP A 265 0.47 6.53 -28.72
C ASP A 265 -0.77 6.72 -27.85
N PHE A 266 -0.55 6.80 -26.54
CA PHE A 266 -1.57 7.00 -25.52
C PHE A 266 -1.37 8.33 -24.76
N GLY A 267 -0.46 9.20 -25.20
CA GLY A 267 -0.04 10.38 -24.45
C GLY A 267 0.75 10.02 -23.17
N GLN A 268 0.84 10.96 -22.23
CA GLN A 268 1.58 10.79 -20.98
C GLN A 268 0.68 10.37 -19.81
N CYS A 269 1.05 9.27 -19.14
CA CYS A 269 0.26 8.61 -18.09
C CYS A 269 -0.06 9.44 -16.83
N ALA A 270 0.65 10.55 -16.58
CA ALA A 270 0.45 11.42 -15.41
C ALA A 270 1.04 12.81 -15.66
N ILE A 271 0.51 13.83 -14.98
CA ILE A 271 1.10 15.18 -14.99
C ILE A 271 2.21 15.25 -13.93
N ARG A 272 3.38 15.74 -14.32
CA ARG A 272 4.56 15.92 -13.47
C ARG A 272 4.52 17.26 -12.73
N SER A 273 5.17 17.35 -11.58
CA SER A 273 5.20 18.55 -10.72
C SER A 273 5.80 19.81 -11.36
N ASP A 274 6.54 19.65 -12.47
CA ASP A 274 7.15 20.72 -13.26
C ASP A 274 6.29 21.16 -14.46
N GLY A 275 5.05 20.66 -14.59
CA GLY A 275 4.09 21.09 -15.61
C GLY A 275 4.35 20.56 -17.01
N VAL A 276 5.33 19.66 -17.20
CA VAL A 276 5.58 18.99 -18.47
C VAL A 276 4.54 17.89 -18.69
N LEU A 277 3.70 18.11 -19.71
CA LEU A 277 2.77 17.14 -20.30
C LEU A 277 3.49 16.05 -21.11
#